data_AF-A0A914M2J3-F1
#
_entry.id   AF-A0A914M2J3-F1
#
_cell.length_a   1.000
_cell.length_b   1.000
_cell.length_c   1.000
_cell.angle_alpha   90.00
_cell.angle_beta   90.00
_cell.angle_gamma   90.00
#
_symmetry.space_group_name_H-M   'P 1'
#
loop_
_entity.id
_entity.type
_entity.pdbx_description
1 polymer ?
#
loop_
_entity_poly.entity_id
_entity_poly.type
_entity_poly.pdbx_seq_one_letter_code
_entity_poly.pdbx_strand_id
1 'polypeptide(L)'
;MQRNFVKKCKVCESKVNVCFHYGVCTCRACGSFFRRYLENGNEWKCNYKCLQKQLLKENKDGKCQTKLTNCKKCRLEKCLSVGMKKLGLLR
;
A
#
# COMPACT_ATOMS: atom_id res chain seq x y z
N MET A 1 10.68 15.33 27.62
CA MET A 1 10.19 14.15 26.88
C MET A 1 9.98 14.53 25.41
N GLN A 2 11.00 14.39 24.55
CA GLN A 2 10.83 14.69 23.12
C GLN A 2 10.11 13.50 22.46
N ARG A 3 8.81 13.65 22.18
CA ARG A 3 8.05 12.67 21.39
C ARG A 3 8.61 12.69 19.97
N ASN A 4 9.52 11.76 19.70
CA ASN A 4 10.10 11.56 18.39
C ASN A 4 8.99 11.02 17.45
N PHE A 5 8.29 11.90 16.72
CA PHE A 5 7.26 11.52 15.76
C PHE A 5 7.92 10.88 14.53
N VAL A 6 8.30 9.61 14.66
CA VAL A 6 8.81 8.83 13.52
C VAL A 6 7.66 8.64 12.52
N LYS A 7 7.66 9.40 11.43
CA LYS A 7 6.70 9.23 10.33
C LYS A 7 6.88 7.83 9.74
N LYS A 8 5.83 7.00 9.82
CA LYS A 8 5.77 5.65 9.24
C LYS A 8 4.90 5.66 7.99
N CYS A 9 5.26 4.83 7.01
CA CYS A 9 4.43 4.56 5.85
C CYS A 9 3.10 3.91 6.30
N LYS A 10 1.96 4.49 5.90
CA LYS A 10 0.64 3.94 6.24
C LYS A 10 0.31 2.60 5.55
N VAL A 11 1.09 2.22 4.52
CA VAL A 11 0.90 0.99 3.74
C VAL A 11 1.74 -0.17 4.27
N CYS A 12 3.05 0.03 4.44
CA CYS A 12 4.00 -1.04 4.82
C CYS A 12 4.76 -0.76 6.12
N GLU A 13 4.40 0.30 6.85
CA GLU A 13 4.96 0.66 8.15
C GLU A 13 6.46 1.02 8.17
N SER A 14 7.13 0.99 7.01
CA SER A 14 8.51 1.44 6.86
C SER A 14 8.67 2.88 7.34
N LYS A 15 9.74 3.11 8.11
CA LYS A 15 10.15 4.42 8.64
C LYS A 15 11.10 5.16 7.68
N VAL A 16 11.55 4.48 6.62
CA VAL A 16 12.58 4.96 5.71
C VAL A 16 11.93 5.69 4.53
N ASN A 17 12.44 6.89 4.20
CA ASN A 17 12.03 7.69 3.04
C ASN A 17 10.51 7.91 2.96
N VAL A 18 9.90 8.28 4.09
CA VAL A 18 8.46 8.54 4.22
C VAL A 18 8.14 10.01 3.95
N CYS A 19 7.32 10.27 2.95
CA CYS A 19 6.77 11.58 2.65
C CYS A 19 5.32 11.45 2.14
N PHE A 20 4.70 12.54 1.68
CA PHE A 20 3.34 12.50 1.15
C PHE A 20 3.35 12.09 -0.33
N HIS A 21 2.65 11.01 -0.64
CA HIS A 21 2.39 10.58 -2.02
C HIS A 21 0.90 10.25 -2.17
N TYR A 22 0.27 10.71 -3.24
CA TYR A 22 -1.12 10.37 -3.57
C TYR A 22 -2.13 10.64 -2.42
N GLY A 23 -1.85 11.68 -1.62
CA GLY A 23 -2.70 12.12 -0.51
C GLY A 23 -2.41 11.46 0.83
N VAL A 24 -1.40 10.56 0.92
CA VAL A 24 -1.12 9.78 2.15
C VAL A 24 0.38 9.75 2.46
N CYS A 25 0.73 9.77 3.75
CA CYS A 25 2.09 9.50 4.24
C CYS A 25 2.52 8.06 3.88
N THR A 26 3.39 7.92 2.90
CA THR A 26 3.88 6.63 2.41
C THR A 26 5.38 6.70 2.12
N CYS A 27 6.05 5.54 2.10
CA CYS A 27 7.45 5.49 1.67
C CYS A 27 7.56 5.60 0.15
N ARG A 28 8.72 6.04 -0.34
CA ARG A 28 9.01 6.14 -1.79
C ARG A 28 8.68 4.87 -2.57
N ALA A 29 8.92 3.68 -1.99
CA ALA A 29 8.60 2.41 -2.63
C ALA A 29 7.09 2.20 -2.84
N CYS A 30 6.26 2.58 -1.87
CA CYS A 30 4.80 2.49 -1.98
C CYS A 30 4.25 3.57 -2.93
N GLY A 31 4.83 4.77 -2.93
CA GLY A 31 4.51 5.81 -3.91
C GLY A 31 4.78 5.34 -5.35
N SER A 32 5.98 4.83 -5.63
CA SER A 32 6.33 4.30 -6.95
C SER A 32 5.48 3.10 -7.36
N PHE A 33 5.15 2.22 -6.41
CA PHE A 33 4.26 1.09 -6.64
C PHE A 33 2.86 1.55 -7.08
N PHE A 34 2.27 2.51 -6.36
CA PHE A 34 0.96 3.04 -6.68
C PHE A 34 0.95 3.82 -8.00
N ARG A 35 2.04 4.53 -8.34
CA ARG A 35 2.21 5.16 -9.65
C ARG A 35 2.06 4.16 -10.80
N ARG A 36 2.78 3.05 -10.75
CA ARG A 36 2.76 2.01 -11.80
C ARG A 36 1.38 1.37 -11.94
N TYR A 37 0.64 1.24 -10.84
CA TYR A 37 -0.75 0.82 -10.87
C TYR A 37 -1.63 1.81 -11.65
N LEU A 38 -1.47 3.11 -11.38
CA LEU A 38 -2.23 4.15 -12.09
C LEU A 38 -1.90 4.23 -13.59
N GLU A 39 -0.64 4.01 -13.96
CA GLU A 39 -0.17 4.05 -15.35
C GLU A 39 -0.68 2.86 -16.18
N ASN A 40 -0.72 1.66 -15.58
CA ASN A 40 -1.05 0.43 -16.30
C ASN A 40 -2.54 0.04 -16.21
N GLY A 41 -3.36 0.79 -15.46
CA GLY A 41 -4.81 0.65 -15.43
C GLY A 41 -5.34 -0.77 -15.16
N ASN A 42 -6.19 -1.28 -16.07
CA ASN A 42 -6.92 -2.54 -15.91
C ASN A 42 -6.06 -3.80 -16.05
N GLU A 43 -4.87 -3.73 -16.66
CA GLU A 43 -3.95 -4.87 -16.79
C GLU A 43 -3.43 -5.38 -15.43
N TRP A 44 -3.50 -4.56 -14.39
CA TRP A 44 -3.08 -4.95 -13.04
C TRP A 44 -4.04 -5.93 -12.35
N LYS A 45 -5.30 -6.03 -12.78
CA LYS A 45 -6.27 -6.96 -12.16
C LYS A 45 -5.90 -8.43 -12.34
N CYS A 46 -5.22 -8.78 -13.44
CA CYS A 46 -4.89 -10.17 -13.77
C CYS A 46 -3.52 -10.62 -13.22
N ASN A 47 -2.53 -9.72 -13.17
CA ASN A 47 -1.16 -10.04 -12.78
C ASN A 47 -0.92 -10.03 -11.25
N TYR A 48 -1.85 -9.45 -10.49
CA TYR A 48 -1.80 -9.36 -9.03
C TYR A 48 -2.69 -10.44 -8.39
N LYS A 49 -2.46 -11.71 -8.75
CA LYS A 49 -3.05 -12.83 -8.00
C LYS A 49 -2.30 -12.93 -6.66
N CYS A 50 -3.03 -12.98 -5.55
CA CYS A 50 -2.44 -13.33 -4.27
C CYS A 50 -2.06 -14.81 -4.33
N LEU A 51 -0.78 -15.10 -4.60
CA LEU A 51 -0.25 -16.47 -4.66
C LEU A 51 -0.20 -17.14 -3.28
N GLN A 52 -0.54 -16.43 -2.21
CA GLN A 52 -0.31 -16.84 -0.83
C GLN A 52 -1.60 -17.14 -0.07
N LYS A 53 -2.45 -17.98 -0.65
CA LYS A 53 -3.59 -18.59 0.09
C LYS A 53 -3.13 -19.49 1.25
N GLN A 54 -1.88 -19.96 1.28
CA GLN A 54 -1.39 -20.93 2.28
C GLN A 54 -0.68 -20.34 3.52
N LEU A 55 -0.36 -19.05 3.55
CA LEU A 55 0.28 -18.41 4.73
C LEU A 55 -0.61 -17.34 5.39
N LEU A 56 -1.82 -17.17 4.87
CA LEU A 56 -2.90 -16.52 5.59
C LEU A 56 -3.28 -17.48 6.72
N LYS A 57 -2.79 -17.24 7.93
CA LYS A 57 -3.63 -17.58 9.09
C LYS A 57 -4.92 -16.81 8.88
N GLU A 58 -5.93 -17.51 8.37
CA GLU A 58 -7.29 -17.03 8.23
C GLU A 58 -7.78 -16.61 9.61
N ASN A 59 -7.59 -15.34 9.96
CA ASN A 59 -8.58 -14.74 10.85
C ASN A 59 -9.86 -14.63 10.02
N LYS A 60 -10.98 -15.04 10.62
CA LYS A 60 -12.32 -15.24 10.05
C LYS A 60 -12.92 -14.03 9.30
N ASP A 61 -12.19 -12.92 9.20
CA ASP A 61 -12.55 -11.66 8.55
C ASP A 61 -12.04 -11.51 7.11
N GLY A 62 -11.31 -12.49 6.55
CA GLY A 62 -10.80 -12.42 5.18
C GLY A 62 -9.75 -11.33 4.93
N LYS A 63 -9.20 -10.74 6.00
CA LYS A 63 -8.21 -9.65 5.93
C LYS A 63 -6.79 -10.21 5.93
N CYS A 64 -6.06 -9.94 4.85
CA CYS A 64 -4.64 -10.24 4.67
C CYS A 64 -3.83 -9.55 5.79
N GLN A 65 -3.34 -10.30 6.79
CA GLN A 65 -2.54 -9.72 7.87
C GLN A 65 -1.26 -9.09 7.28
N THR A 66 -1.02 -7.84 7.66
CA THR A 66 -0.05 -6.86 7.13
C THR A 66 1.42 -7.29 7.13
N LYS A 67 1.76 -8.49 7.62
CA LYS A 67 3.13 -9.04 7.57
C LYS A 67 3.56 -9.53 6.18
N LEU A 68 2.64 -9.64 5.22
CA LEU A 68 2.97 -9.99 3.84
C LEU A 68 3.27 -8.74 3.01
N THR A 69 4.34 -8.05 3.37
CA THR A 69 4.87 -6.89 2.65
C THR A 69 5.11 -7.16 1.16
N ASN A 70 5.20 -8.42 0.72
CA ASN A 70 5.50 -8.77 -0.67
C ASN A 70 4.27 -9.10 -1.53
N CYS A 71 3.08 -9.28 -0.96
CA CYS A 71 1.91 -9.54 -1.79
C CYS A 71 1.48 -8.25 -2.50
N LYS A 72 1.77 -8.24 -3.78
CA LYS A 72 1.35 -7.29 -4.79
C LYS A 72 -0.13 -6.87 -4.60
N LYS A 73 -1.07 -7.83 -4.52
CA LYS A 73 -2.51 -7.56 -4.32
C LYS A 73 -2.80 -6.88 -2.97
N CYS A 74 -2.36 -7.49 -1.87
CA CYS A 74 -2.63 -6.96 -0.52
C CYS A 74 -2.02 -5.57 -0.32
N ARG A 75 -0.86 -5.30 -0.94
CA ARG A 75 -0.23 -3.96 -0.93
C ARG A 75 -1.11 -2.93 -1.63
N LEU A 76 -1.67 -3.26 -2.80
CA LEU A 76 -2.59 -2.38 -3.52
C LEU A 76 -3.90 -2.15 -2.74
N GLU A 77 -4.50 -3.21 -2.21
CA GLU A 77 -5.70 -3.11 -1.37
C GLU A 77 -5.46 -2.20 -0.16
N LYS A 78 -4.28 -2.31 0.47
CA LYS A 78 -3.88 -1.42 1.55
C LYS A 78 -3.69 0.02 1.06
N CYS A 79 -3.04 0.25 -0.09
CA CYS A 79 -2.91 1.60 -0.69
C CYS A 79 -4.29 2.27 -0.83
N LEU A 80 -5.26 1.55 -1.39
CA LEU A 80 -6.63 2.05 -1.57
C LEU A 80 -7.33 2.26 -0.21
N SER A 81 -7.20 1.30 0.71
CA SER A 81 -7.79 1.37 2.05
C SER A 81 -7.29 2.54 2.89
N VAL A 82 -6.03 2.96 2.72
CA VAL A 82 -5.49 4.15 3.42
C VAL A 82 -5.79 5.45 2.68
N GLY A 83 -6.49 5.40 1.55
CA GLY A 83 -6.95 6.58 0.80
C GLY A 83 -5.99 7.09 -0.27
N MET A 84 -5.01 6.28 -0.73
CA MET A 84 -4.19 6.68 -1.88
C MET A 84 -5.06 6.78 -3.13
N LYS A 85 -5.01 7.92 -3.83
CA LYS A 85 -5.74 8.18 -5.06
C LYS A 85 -4.91 8.99 -6.04
N LYS A 86 -5.20 8.88 -7.35
CA LYS A 86 -4.60 9.76 -8.36
C LYS A 86 -4.97 11.20 -8.01
N LEU A 87 -4.01 11.95 -7.46
CA LEU A 87 -4.16 13.38 -7.25
C LEU A 87 -4.01 14.04 -8.62
N GLY A 88 -5.14 14.28 -9.27
CA GLY A 88 -5.23 15.05 -10.50
C GLY A 88 -6.65 15.60 -10.61
N LEU A 89 -6.75 16.94 -10.69
CA LEU A 89 -7.95 17.79 -10.74
C LEU A 89 -8.51 18.23 -9.38
N LEU A 90 -7.72 19.00 -8.62
CA LEU A 90 -8.29 20.24 -8.07
C LEU A 90 -8.27 21.22 -9.26
N ARG A 91 -9.44 21.41 -9.88
CA ARG A 91 -9.69 22.48 -10.83
C ARG A 91 -10.45 23.56 -10.11
#